data_AF-A0A8T6RI76-F1
#
_entry.id   AF-A0A8T6RI76-F1
#
_cell.length_a   1.000
_cell.length_b   1.000
_cell.length_c   1.000
_cell.angle_alpha   90.00
_cell.angle_beta   90.00
_cell.angle_gamma   90.00
#
_symmetry.space_group_name_H-M   'P 1'
#
loop_
_entity.id
_entity.type
_entity.pdbx_description
1 polymer ?
#
loop_
_entity_poly.entity_id
_entity_poly.type
_entity_poly.pdbx_seq_one_letter_code
_entity_poly.pdbx_strand_id
1 'polypeptide(L)'
;MKKLVLKSEKSKYQAVDNEEVQKIINMCYQCGKCSEACPVSELIPRFSPRYIASEYITEEKRNYKIWYCLTCDRCTSICPQGVKFADFIQNCRIQAIENREKTGLEEAHFSYYQSLSRLMAHEKIVPKRLKLLPEGIKISKPGESDIMYFVGCAPLSYYEQHQFNIGVDYSQITEATIKILNKIDIEPVILDKEKCCGHDSIWSGDLNTFIKLGEQNIKNIEEAGIKTVIFSCAEGLRTFKKDYPRYIRKPKFEVISFAEFIAEKIKKNEFSFPYNFERKVTYHDPCRMGRQLGIFDAPREILQVIDGTELIEMERIREEAQCCGITGWNNCNTHTKFLRNARLQEAERTNADTLITTCPKCQMHFNCLKRETILHGFHKFDIEITDLSVFMAKALYLI
;
A
#
# COMPACT_ATOMS: atom_id res chain seq x y z
N MET A 1 -9.68 -10.92 33.67
CA MET A 1 -8.75 -10.29 32.70
C MET A 1 -9.06 -8.80 32.59
N LYS A 2 -8.25 -7.92 33.20
CA LYS A 2 -8.38 -6.47 33.00
C LYS A 2 -7.98 -6.16 31.55
N LYS A 3 -8.91 -5.65 30.73
CA LYS A 3 -8.60 -5.17 29.37
C LYS A 3 -7.49 -4.12 29.48
N LEU A 4 -6.29 -4.45 29.00
CA LEU A 4 -5.23 -3.48 28.70
C LEU A 4 -5.69 -2.67 27.48
N VAL A 5 -6.65 -1.76 27.69
CA VAL A 5 -6.96 -0.73 26.71
C VAL A 5 -5.86 0.30 26.85
N LEU A 6 -4.90 0.29 25.93
CA LEU A 6 -3.96 1.40 25.76
C LEU A 6 -4.81 2.66 25.57
N LYS A 7 -4.87 3.53 26.59
CA LYS A 7 -5.52 4.84 26.47
C LYS A 7 -4.79 5.57 25.34
N SER A 8 -5.51 5.91 24.27
CA SER A 8 -4.96 6.72 23.20
C SER A 8 -4.58 8.09 23.78
N GLU A 9 -3.30 8.42 23.75
CA GLU A 9 -2.83 9.78 24.04
C GLU A 9 -3.58 10.75 23.12
N LYS A 10 -4.08 11.87 23.68
CA LYS A 10 -4.64 12.94 22.85
C LYS A 10 -3.55 13.41 21.90
N SER A 11 -3.89 13.54 20.62
CA SER A 11 -2.94 14.02 19.62
C SER A 11 -2.51 15.44 19.98
N LYS A 12 -1.20 15.68 20.09
CA LYS A 12 -0.65 17.05 20.18
C LYS A 12 -0.63 17.75 18.81
N TYR A 13 -0.91 17.00 17.75
CA TYR A 13 -0.94 17.47 16.37
C TYR A 13 -2.39 17.64 15.94
N GLN A 14 -2.73 18.79 15.39
CA GLN A 14 -4.06 19.10 14.91
C GLN A 14 -4.24 18.60 13.47
N ALA A 15 -5.48 18.27 13.11
CA ALA A 15 -5.86 18.02 11.73
C ALA A 15 -5.50 19.23 10.84
N VAL A 16 -5.43 19.01 9.54
CA VAL A 16 -5.43 20.12 8.58
C VAL A 16 -6.66 21.01 8.87
N ASP A 17 -6.46 22.34 8.81
CA ASP A 17 -7.51 23.32 9.11
C ASP A 17 -8.78 23.06 8.28
N ASN A 18 -9.94 23.32 8.89
CA ASN A 18 -11.25 23.21 8.23
C ASN A 18 -11.30 24.03 6.93
N GLU A 19 -10.55 25.13 6.84
CA GLU A 19 -10.45 25.93 5.61
C GLU A 19 -9.90 25.15 4.42
N GLU A 20 -8.89 24.28 4.60
CA GLU A 20 -8.35 23.47 3.48
C GLU A 20 -9.35 22.40 3.06
N VAL A 21 -10.05 21.79 4.03
CA VAL A 21 -11.11 20.80 3.76
C VAL A 21 -12.26 21.44 2.98
N GLN A 22 -12.69 22.63 3.40
CA GLN A 22 -13.68 23.44 2.69
C GLN A 22 -13.19 23.81 1.30
N LYS A 23 -11.93 24.23 1.13
CA LYS A 23 -11.36 24.55 -0.17
C LYS A 23 -11.41 23.37 -1.14
N ILE A 24 -11.06 22.15 -0.68
CA ILE A 24 -11.10 20.94 -1.51
C ILE A 24 -12.54 20.65 -1.94
N ILE A 25 -13.50 20.74 -1.02
CA ILE A 25 -14.89 20.36 -1.30
C ILE A 25 -15.67 21.44 -2.06
N ASN A 26 -15.32 22.72 -1.90
CA ASN A 26 -15.94 23.86 -2.60
C ASN A 26 -15.64 23.87 -4.10
N MET A 27 -14.63 23.10 -4.55
CA MET A 27 -14.39 22.83 -5.97
C MET A 27 -15.43 21.88 -6.58
N CYS A 28 -16.28 21.23 -5.77
CA CYS A 28 -17.30 20.30 -6.23
C CYS A 28 -18.51 21.04 -6.82
N TYR A 29 -18.68 20.93 -8.13
CA TYR A 29 -19.87 21.41 -8.86
C TYR A 29 -20.91 20.29 -9.12
N GLN A 30 -20.80 19.17 -8.41
CA GLN A 30 -21.84 18.12 -8.32
C GLN A 30 -22.18 17.32 -9.60
N CYS A 31 -21.30 17.28 -10.61
CA CYS A 31 -21.54 16.51 -11.86
C CYS A 31 -21.82 15.00 -11.70
N GLY A 32 -21.42 14.37 -10.59
CA GLY A 32 -21.78 12.98 -10.29
C GLY A 32 -20.83 11.89 -10.82
N LYS A 33 -19.86 12.19 -11.69
CA LYS A 33 -18.90 11.19 -12.23
C LYS A 33 -18.16 10.39 -11.15
N CYS A 34 -17.84 11.04 -10.03
CA CYS A 34 -17.20 10.39 -8.89
C CYS A 34 -18.07 9.31 -8.22
N SER A 35 -19.39 9.41 -8.34
CA SER A 35 -20.35 8.45 -7.76
C SER A 35 -20.46 7.21 -8.64
N GLU A 36 -20.53 7.41 -9.95
CA GLU A 36 -20.53 6.32 -10.94
C GLU A 36 -19.23 5.53 -10.90
N ALA A 37 -18.07 6.20 -10.84
CA ALA A 37 -16.78 5.50 -10.81
C ALA A 37 -16.46 4.85 -9.46
N CYS A 38 -17.23 5.11 -8.40
CA CYS A 38 -16.88 4.65 -7.06
C CYS A 38 -17.23 3.17 -6.85
N PRO A 39 -16.25 2.29 -6.59
CA PRO A 39 -16.53 0.87 -6.37
C PRO A 39 -17.37 0.60 -5.11
N VAL A 40 -17.37 1.52 -4.15
CA VAL A 40 -18.16 1.38 -2.92
C VAL A 40 -19.62 1.79 -3.14
N SER A 41 -19.89 2.69 -4.10
CA SER A 41 -21.24 3.14 -4.41
C SER A 41 -22.12 2.04 -4.99
N GLU A 42 -21.53 1.08 -5.69
CA GLU A 42 -22.21 -0.11 -6.20
C GLU A 42 -22.62 -1.09 -5.08
N LEU A 43 -21.89 -1.09 -3.97
CA LEU A 43 -22.02 -2.09 -2.91
C LEU A 43 -22.78 -1.61 -1.69
N ILE A 44 -22.73 -0.30 -1.41
CA ILE A 44 -23.31 0.30 -0.21
C ILE A 44 -24.36 1.32 -0.64
N PRO A 45 -25.67 1.04 -0.41
CA PRO A 45 -26.73 1.98 -0.70
C PRO A 45 -26.49 3.34 -0.01
N ARG A 46 -26.74 4.42 -0.72
CA ARG A 46 -26.54 5.80 -0.24
C ARG A 46 -25.09 6.13 0.17
N PHE A 47 -24.11 5.37 -0.29
CA PHE A 47 -22.71 5.79 -0.30
C PHE A 47 -22.36 6.39 -1.66
N SER A 48 -21.91 7.64 -1.69
CA SER A 48 -21.21 8.17 -2.86
C SER A 48 -20.29 9.33 -2.48
N PRO A 49 -19.15 9.52 -3.18
CA PRO A 49 -18.30 10.67 -2.95
C PRO A 49 -19.04 12.01 -3.04
N ARG A 50 -19.95 12.16 -4.02
CA ARG A 50 -20.76 13.38 -4.17
C ARG A 50 -21.65 13.63 -2.96
N TYR A 51 -22.33 12.59 -2.46
CA TYR A 51 -23.25 12.73 -1.35
C TYR A 51 -22.52 13.06 -0.03
N ILE A 52 -21.37 12.43 0.21
CA ILE A 52 -20.54 12.76 1.37
C ILE A 52 -20.01 14.20 1.27
N ALA A 53 -19.60 14.62 0.08
CA ALA A 53 -19.19 16.00 -0.17
C ALA A 53 -20.31 17.00 0.13
N SER A 54 -21.54 16.72 -0.32
CA SER A 54 -22.69 17.61 -0.07
C SER A 54 -23.09 17.67 1.39
N GLU A 55 -23.12 16.53 2.11
CA GLU A 55 -23.43 16.51 3.55
C GLU A 55 -22.44 17.32 4.37
N TYR A 56 -21.15 17.30 3.97
CA TYR A 56 -20.14 18.11 4.63
C TYR A 56 -20.36 19.61 4.40
N ILE A 57 -20.76 20.02 3.19
CA ILE A 57 -21.06 21.43 2.86
C ILE A 57 -22.30 21.92 3.62
N THR A 58 -23.32 21.07 3.79
CA THR A 58 -24.57 21.44 4.47
C THR A 58 -24.51 21.27 5.99
N GLU A 59 -23.34 20.92 6.54
CA GLU A 59 -23.12 20.60 7.96
C GLU A 59 -24.07 19.52 8.54
N GLU A 60 -24.72 18.74 7.67
CA GLU A 60 -25.64 17.69 8.08
C GLU A 60 -24.86 16.45 8.52
N LYS A 61 -24.66 16.32 9.84
CA LYS A 61 -24.18 15.13 10.57
C LYS A 61 -22.81 14.61 10.12
N ARG A 62 -21.85 14.61 11.07
CA ARG A 62 -20.56 13.89 10.95
C ARG A 62 -20.81 12.41 10.63
N ASN A 63 -20.58 12.03 9.38
CA ASN A 63 -21.07 10.78 8.82
C ASN A 63 -20.10 9.61 9.05
N TYR A 64 -20.61 8.50 9.60
CA TYR A 64 -19.91 7.20 9.71
C TYR A 64 -19.43 6.68 8.34
N LYS A 65 -20.01 7.15 7.23
CA LYS A 65 -19.65 6.72 5.88
C LYS A 65 -18.22 7.04 5.47
N ILE A 66 -17.55 8.01 6.12
CA ILE A 66 -16.13 8.30 5.80
C ILE A 66 -15.24 7.07 5.94
N TRP A 67 -15.62 6.11 6.79
CA TRP A 67 -14.87 4.88 7.01
C TRP A 67 -14.98 3.90 5.84
N TYR A 68 -16.12 3.85 5.13
CA TYR A 68 -16.28 2.95 3.97
C TYR A 68 -15.48 3.38 2.74
N CYS A 69 -15.07 4.65 2.65
CA CYS A 69 -14.27 5.10 1.51
C CYS A 69 -12.93 4.38 1.44
N LEU A 70 -12.57 3.82 0.29
CA LEU A 70 -11.29 3.12 0.13
C LEU A 70 -10.10 4.06 -0.05
N THR A 71 -10.34 5.37 -0.20
CA THR A 71 -9.31 6.38 -0.49
C THR A 71 -8.43 6.04 -1.70
N CYS A 72 -9.02 5.32 -2.67
CA CYS A 72 -8.30 4.75 -3.80
C CYS A 72 -8.08 5.73 -4.96
N ASP A 73 -8.62 6.95 -4.89
CA ASP A 73 -8.54 8.02 -5.90
C ASP A 73 -9.17 7.75 -7.28
N ARG A 74 -9.97 6.69 -7.45
CA ARG A 74 -10.74 6.49 -8.69
C ARG A 74 -11.71 7.64 -8.99
N CYS A 75 -12.28 8.24 -7.94
CA CYS A 75 -13.11 9.44 -8.09
C CYS A 75 -12.30 10.70 -8.43
N THR A 76 -11.07 10.80 -7.93
CA THR A 76 -10.17 11.93 -8.19
C THR A 76 -9.66 11.89 -9.63
N SER A 77 -9.34 10.72 -10.17
CA SER A 77 -8.83 10.56 -11.54
C SER A 77 -9.87 10.93 -12.61
N ILE A 78 -11.16 10.74 -12.33
CA ILE A 78 -12.25 11.08 -13.26
C ILE A 78 -12.84 12.47 -13.00
N CYS A 79 -12.41 13.19 -11.97
CA CYS A 79 -13.00 14.46 -11.57
C CYS A 79 -12.56 15.59 -12.53
N PRO A 80 -13.49 16.23 -13.26
CA PRO A 80 -13.13 17.32 -14.19
C PRO A 80 -12.67 18.61 -13.49
N GLN A 81 -12.95 18.77 -12.19
CA GLN A 81 -12.40 19.87 -11.37
C GLN A 81 -11.15 19.45 -10.60
N GLY A 82 -10.73 18.18 -10.66
CA GLY A 82 -9.57 17.70 -9.92
C GLY A 82 -9.73 17.67 -8.40
N VAL A 83 -10.96 17.60 -7.89
CA VAL A 83 -11.26 17.49 -6.44
C VAL A 83 -10.49 16.30 -5.84
N LYS A 84 -9.63 16.59 -4.85
CA LYS A 84 -8.83 15.59 -4.14
C LYS A 84 -9.65 14.90 -3.05
N PHE A 85 -10.59 14.05 -3.46
CA PHE A 85 -11.57 13.47 -2.55
C PHE A 85 -10.95 12.52 -1.50
N ALA A 86 -9.88 11.79 -1.83
CA ALA A 86 -9.18 10.97 -0.84
C ALA A 86 -8.55 11.81 0.27
N ASP A 87 -8.01 12.99 -0.05
CA ASP A 87 -7.43 13.92 0.92
C ASP A 87 -8.51 14.52 1.83
N PHE A 88 -9.65 14.88 1.26
CA PHE A 88 -10.85 15.26 2.01
C PHE A 88 -11.24 14.18 3.03
N ILE A 89 -11.35 12.91 2.59
CA ILE A 89 -11.67 11.80 3.48
C ILE A 89 -10.60 11.58 4.55
N GLN A 90 -9.32 11.66 4.20
CA GLN A 90 -8.22 11.54 5.16
C GLN A 90 -8.34 12.58 6.27
N ASN A 91 -8.60 13.85 5.93
CA ASN A 91 -8.80 14.91 6.90
C ASN A 91 -10.04 14.68 7.78
N CYS A 92 -11.18 14.26 7.19
CA CYS A 92 -12.36 13.89 7.96
C CYS A 92 -12.07 12.77 8.97
N ARG A 93 -11.28 11.76 8.59
CA ARG A 93 -10.89 10.66 9.48
C ARG A 93 -10.01 11.12 10.62
N ILE A 94 -9.04 12.02 10.35
CA ILE A 94 -8.19 12.61 11.39
C ILE A 94 -9.06 13.35 12.42
N GLN A 95 -10.04 14.14 11.98
CA GLN A 95 -10.97 14.83 12.89
C GLN A 95 -11.89 13.85 13.64
N ALA A 96 -12.24 12.72 13.03
CA ALA A 96 -13.15 11.72 13.60
C ALA A 96 -12.48 10.76 14.59
N ILE A 97 -11.15 10.57 14.53
CA ILE A 97 -10.44 9.56 15.32
C ILE A 97 -10.52 9.81 16.84
N GLU A 98 -10.57 11.07 17.25
CA GLU A 98 -10.68 11.47 18.67
C GLU A 98 -12.00 11.00 19.30
N ASN A 99 -13.01 10.78 18.48
CA ASN A 99 -14.33 10.28 18.89
C ASN A 99 -14.63 8.91 18.27
N ARG A 100 -13.62 8.06 18.05
CA ARG A 100 -13.75 6.78 17.31
C ARG A 100 -14.93 5.90 17.74
N GLU A 101 -15.24 5.86 19.04
CA GLU A 101 -16.36 5.08 19.58
C GLU A 101 -17.73 5.58 19.11
N LYS A 102 -17.83 6.87 18.78
CA LYS A 102 -19.05 7.53 18.30
C LYS A 102 -19.13 7.63 16.78
N THR A 103 -18.04 7.37 16.06
CA THR A 103 -17.96 7.55 14.59
C THR A 103 -18.11 6.25 13.81
N GLY A 104 -18.25 5.11 14.49
CA GLY A 104 -18.50 3.80 13.86
C GLY A 104 -17.28 3.21 13.16
N LEU A 105 -16.06 3.58 13.58
CA LEU A 105 -14.83 2.98 13.07
C LEU A 105 -14.72 1.52 13.51
N GLU A 106 -14.70 0.61 12.54
CA GLU A 106 -14.40 -0.81 12.73
C GLU A 106 -12.98 -1.14 12.23
N GLU A 107 -12.03 -1.17 13.16
CA GLU A 107 -10.67 -1.66 12.90
C GLU A 107 -10.72 -3.19 12.71
N ALA A 108 -10.22 -3.69 11.58
CA ALA A 108 -10.21 -5.13 11.30
C ALA A 108 -9.30 -5.89 12.26
N HIS A 109 -9.53 -7.20 12.38
CA HIS A 109 -8.68 -8.12 13.17
C HIS A 109 -8.46 -7.66 14.62
N PHE A 110 -9.51 -7.12 15.25
CA PHE A 110 -9.44 -6.60 16.63
C PHE A 110 -8.32 -5.59 16.84
N SER A 111 -8.11 -4.70 15.87
CA SER A 111 -7.10 -3.63 15.93
C SER A 111 -5.65 -4.11 15.99
N TYR A 112 -5.38 -5.36 15.63
CA TYR A 112 -4.04 -5.95 15.74
C TYR A 112 -2.98 -5.12 15.00
N TYR A 113 -3.20 -4.84 13.71
CA TYR A 113 -2.28 -4.08 12.87
C TYR A 113 -2.10 -2.63 13.32
N GLN A 114 -3.17 -1.98 13.76
CA GLN A 114 -3.13 -0.63 14.29
C GLN A 114 -2.34 -0.60 15.61
N SER A 115 -2.49 -1.61 16.45
CA SER A 115 -1.76 -1.75 17.71
C SER A 115 -0.26 -1.97 17.48
N LEU A 116 0.12 -2.75 16.46
CA LEU A 116 1.53 -2.90 16.07
C LEU A 116 2.14 -1.56 15.64
N SER A 117 1.46 -0.80 14.79
CA SER A 117 1.93 0.54 14.38
C SER A 117 2.09 1.48 15.58
N ARG A 118 1.11 1.50 16.49
CA ARG A 118 1.14 2.30 17.74
C ARG A 118 2.30 1.88 18.65
N LEU A 119 2.56 0.57 18.76
CA LEU A 119 3.68 0.03 19.54
C LEU A 119 5.03 0.42 18.91
N MET A 120 5.19 0.25 17.60
CA MET A 120 6.42 0.60 16.88
C MET A 120 6.71 2.12 16.90
N ALA A 121 5.68 2.95 17.08
CA ALA A 121 5.82 4.40 17.22
C ALA A 121 6.50 4.80 18.53
N HIS A 122 6.51 3.94 19.54
CA HIS A 122 7.19 4.22 20.80
C HIS A 122 8.72 4.19 20.61
N GLU A 123 9.42 5.22 21.09
CA GLU A 123 10.87 5.42 20.87
C GLU A 123 11.73 4.24 21.36
N LYS A 124 11.35 3.65 22.50
CA LYS A 124 12.06 2.50 23.11
C LYS A 124 11.90 1.17 22.36
N ILE A 125 10.95 1.07 21.41
CA ILE A 125 10.71 -0.17 20.69
C ILE A 125 11.59 -0.21 19.45
N VAL A 126 12.55 -1.13 19.40
CA VAL A 126 13.42 -1.34 18.23
C VAL A 126 13.00 -2.64 17.54
N PRO A 127 12.56 -2.60 16.26
CA PRO A 127 12.08 -3.79 15.54
C PRO A 127 13.12 -4.88 15.29
N LYS A 128 14.43 -4.56 15.38
CA LYS A 128 15.55 -5.48 15.15
C LYS A 128 15.50 -6.15 13.78
N ARG A 129 15.39 -5.33 12.72
CA ARG A 129 15.17 -5.78 11.33
C ARG A 129 16.18 -6.80 10.85
N LEU A 130 17.45 -6.65 11.23
CA LEU A 130 18.52 -7.50 10.73
C LEU A 130 18.36 -8.96 11.16
N LYS A 131 17.64 -9.22 12.26
CA LYS A 131 17.35 -10.60 12.74
C LYS A 131 16.30 -11.33 11.93
N LEU A 132 15.57 -10.63 11.07
CA LEU A 132 14.43 -11.14 10.32
C LEU A 132 14.74 -11.27 8.83
N LEU A 133 16.00 -11.06 8.47
CA LEU A 133 16.45 -11.14 7.09
C LEU A 133 16.67 -12.59 6.68
N PRO A 134 16.34 -12.94 5.43
CA PRO A 134 16.62 -14.26 4.87
C PRO A 134 18.15 -14.47 4.71
N GLU A 135 18.56 -15.73 4.64
CA GLU A 135 19.97 -16.09 4.40
C GLU A 135 20.38 -15.86 2.92
N GLY A 136 21.69 -15.78 2.66
CA GLY A 136 22.21 -15.71 1.28
C GLY A 136 22.07 -14.35 0.59
N ILE A 137 21.72 -13.30 1.32
CA ILE A 137 21.70 -11.91 0.84
C ILE A 137 22.96 -11.15 1.28
N LYS A 138 23.37 -10.15 0.49
CA LYS A 138 24.46 -9.23 0.84
C LYS A 138 23.90 -7.83 1.10
N ILE A 139 24.31 -7.27 2.23
CA ILE A 139 23.91 -5.94 2.69
C ILE A 139 25.15 -5.18 3.18
N SER A 140 25.13 -3.85 3.06
CA SER A 140 26.18 -2.99 3.59
C SER A 140 25.78 -2.38 4.93
N LYS A 141 26.77 -1.92 5.71
CA LYS A 141 26.52 -1.17 6.93
C LYS A 141 26.21 0.31 6.60
N PRO A 142 25.53 1.03 7.51
CA PRO A 142 25.41 2.48 7.40
C PRO A 142 26.78 3.15 7.18
N GLY A 143 26.87 4.02 6.17
CA GLY A 143 28.11 4.69 5.76
C GLY A 143 28.95 3.96 4.70
N GLU A 144 28.68 2.69 4.40
CA GLU A 144 29.37 1.93 3.34
C GLU A 144 28.64 2.01 1.99
N SER A 145 27.34 2.34 1.99
CA SER A 145 26.52 2.49 0.78
C SER A 145 25.55 3.66 0.94
N ASP A 146 25.34 4.40 -0.15
CA ASP A 146 24.39 5.51 -0.23
C ASP A 146 22.94 5.03 -0.47
N ILE A 147 22.75 3.74 -0.77
CA ILE A 147 21.46 3.14 -1.13
C ILE A 147 20.94 2.32 0.04
N MET A 148 19.69 2.59 0.45
CA MET A 148 18.94 1.79 1.41
C MET A 148 17.80 1.05 0.72
N TYR A 149 17.52 -0.17 1.15
CA TYR A 149 16.26 -0.85 0.87
C TYR A 149 15.35 -0.76 2.09
N PHE A 150 14.17 -0.14 1.94
CA PHE A 150 13.20 -0.04 3.00
C PHE A 150 12.34 -1.31 3.05
N VAL A 151 12.57 -2.14 4.06
CA VAL A 151 11.93 -3.46 4.20
C VAL A 151 10.44 -3.33 4.48
N GLY A 152 10.03 -2.29 5.21
CA GLY A 152 8.62 -2.05 5.54
C GLY A 152 8.04 -3.04 6.54
N CYS A 153 6.71 -3.10 6.68
CA CYS A 153 6.06 -3.92 7.71
C CYS A 153 5.65 -5.30 7.22
N ALA A 154 5.38 -5.48 5.93
CA ALA A 154 4.86 -6.74 5.40
C ALA A 154 5.80 -7.95 5.64
N PRO A 155 7.13 -7.84 5.50
CA PRO A 155 8.04 -8.96 5.80
C PRO A 155 8.13 -9.31 7.30
N LEU A 156 7.76 -8.38 8.22
CA LEU A 156 7.69 -8.68 9.67
C LEU A 156 6.56 -9.64 10.03
N SER A 157 5.63 -9.87 9.11
CA SER A 157 4.48 -10.74 9.30
C SER A 157 4.85 -12.23 9.31
N TYR A 158 6.12 -12.63 9.34
CA TYR A 158 6.52 -14.05 9.39
C TYR A 158 5.75 -14.86 10.47
N TYR A 159 5.57 -14.28 11.67
CA TYR A 159 4.74 -14.89 12.73
C TYR A 159 3.23 -14.92 12.38
N GLU A 160 2.74 -13.91 11.67
CA GLU A 160 1.35 -13.77 11.25
C GLU A 160 1.00 -14.71 10.08
N GLN A 161 1.94 -14.93 9.15
CA GLN A 161 1.77 -15.81 7.98
C GLN A 161 1.52 -17.26 8.40
N HIS A 162 2.20 -17.70 9.46
CA HIS A 162 2.04 -19.03 10.04
C HIS A 162 0.78 -19.13 10.91
N GLN A 163 0.35 -18.06 11.58
CA GLN A 163 -0.86 -18.06 12.40
C GLN A 163 -2.17 -17.89 11.62
N PHE A 164 -2.19 -17.04 10.58
CA PHE A 164 -3.40 -16.76 9.80
C PHE A 164 -3.53 -17.63 8.54
N ASN A 165 -2.59 -18.55 8.30
CA ASN A 165 -2.56 -19.48 7.17
C ASN A 165 -2.88 -18.78 5.82
N ILE A 166 -2.37 -17.56 5.61
CA ILE A 166 -2.53 -16.81 4.34
C ILE A 166 -1.61 -17.40 3.25
N GLY A 167 -0.64 -18.23 3.68
CA GLY A 167 0.38 -18.96 2.92
C GLY A 167 0.87 -18.26 1.66
N VAL A 168 1.28 -17.03 1.92
CA VAL A 168 2.25 -16.27 1.17
C VAL A 168 3.37 -15.99 2.16
N ASP A 169 4.60 -16.28 1.79
CA ASP A 169 5.77 -15.88 2.55
C ASP A 169 6.26 -14.52 2.06
N TYR A 170 5.97 -13.45 2.81
CA TYR A 170 6.38 -12.09 2.43
C TYR A 170 7.87 -11.83 2.65
N SER A 171 8.60 -12.71 3.33
CA SER A 171 10.06 -12.58 3.44
C SER A 171 10.73 -12.77 2.06
N GLN A 172 10.10 -13.52 1.16
CA GLN A 172 10.54 -13.70 -0.22
C GLN A 172 10.63 -12.38 -0.99
N ILE A 173 9.79 -11.38 -0.68
CA ILE A 173 9.86 -10.06 -1.32
C ILE A 173 11.18 -9.37 -0.97
N THR A 174 11.56 -9.42 0.32
CA THR A 174 12.84 -8.87 0.79
C THR A 174 14.01 -9.63 0.19
N GLU A 175 13.94 -10.97 0.21
CA GLU A 175 14.98 -11.83 -0.37
C GLU A 175 15.17 -11.53 -1.86
N ALA A 176 14.09 -11.55 -2.63
CA ALA A 176 14.10 -11.35 -4.08
C ALA A 176 14.61 -9.96 -4.45
N THR A 177 14.11 -8.92 -3.75
CA THR A 177 14.56 -7.54 -3.98
C THR A 177 16.06 -7.40 -3.77
N ILE A 178 16.60 -7.92 -2.65
CA ILE A 178 18.03 -7.78 -2.35
C ILE A 178 18.88 -8.65 -3.27
N LYS A 179 18.45 -9.88 -3.59
CA LYS A 179 19.17 -10.73 -4.56
C LYS A 179 19.29 -10.07 -5.93
N ILE A 180 18.23 -9.44 -6.42
CA ILE A 180 18.24 -8.70 -7.69
C ILE A 180 19.18 -7.48 -7.60
N LEU A 181 19.17 -6.74 -6.49
CA LEU A 181 20.13 -5.65 -6.27
C LEU A 181 21.57 -6.15 -6.22
N ASN A 182 21.84 -7.26 -5.52
CA ASN A 182 23.17 -7.86 -5.46
C ASN A 182 23.65 -8.36 -6.84
N LYS A 183 22.73 -8.74 -7.74
CA LYS A 183 23.07 -9.16 -9.11
C LYS A 183 23.64 -8.02 -9.96
N ILE A 184 23.32 -6.77 -9.60
CA ILE A 184 23.84 -5.54 -10.24
C ILE A 184 24.86 -4.84 -9.33
N ASP A 185 25.54 -5.61 -8.47
CA ASP A 185 26.59 -5.14 -7.56
C ASP A 185 26.15 -4.05 -6.57
N ILE A 186 24.86 -4.03 -6.22
CA ILE A 186 24.32 -3.14 -5.19
C ILE A 186 24.07 -3.95 -3.92
N GLU A 187 24.81 -3.59 -2.87
CA GLU A 187 24.55 -4.03 -1.50
C GLU A 187 23.82 -2.90 -0.76
N PRO A 188 22.50 -3.01 -0.56
CA PRO A 188 21.75 -1.95 0.11
C PRO A 188 22.00 -1.99 1.62
N VAL A 189 21.90 -0.83 2.26
CA VAL A 189 21.79 -0.72 3.72
C VAL A 189 20.39 -1.12 4.16
N ILE A 190 20.29 -1.84 5.27
CA ILE A 190 19.03 -2.07 6.01
C ILE A 190 19.21 -1.56 7.43
N LEU A 191 18.30 -0.71 7.89
CA LEU A 191 18.39 -0.14 9.22
C LEU A 191 17.68 -1.03 10.24
N ASP A 192 18.42 -1.48 11.25
CA ASP A 192 17.86 -2.29 12.34
C ASP A 192 16.74 -1.57 13.12
N LYS A 193 16.81 -0.22 13.12
CA LYS A 193 15.86 0.71 13.75
C LYS A 193 14.75 1.22 12.82
N GLU A 194 14.65 0.75 11.58
CA GLU A 194 13.56 1.12 10.66
C GLU A 194 12.19 0.74 11.23
N LYS A 195 11.28 1.71 11.33
CA LYS A 195 9.90 1.52 11.82
C LYS A 195 8.91 1.34 10.66
N CYS A 196 7.67 0.98 10.98
CA CYS A 196 6.57 1.04 10.03
C CYS A 196 6.53 2.41 9.33
N CYS A 197 6.21 2.45 8.04
CA CYS A 197 6.09 3.72 7.28
C CYS A 197 4.95 4.61 7.80
N GLY A 198 4.01 4.07 8.58
CA GLY A 198 2.86 4.81 9.11
C GLY A 198 1.71 4.97 8.13
N HIS A 199 1.76 4.36 6.94
CA HIS A 199 0.71 4.44 5.93
C HIS A 199 -0.68 4.20 6.51
N ASP A 200 -0.88 3.06 7.17
CA ASP A 200 -2.19 2.73 7.71
C ASP A 200 -2.64 3.66 8.84
N SER A 201 -1.71 4.20 9.61
CA SER A 201 -2.01 5.17 10.67
C SER A 201 -2.58 6.48 10.10
N ILE A 202 -1.96 7.07 9.08
CA ILE A 202 -2.48 8.31 8.51
C ILE A 202 -3.81 8.10 7.77
N TRP A 203 -3.96 6.98 7.04
CA TRP A 203 -5.19 6.70 6.29
C TRP A 203 -6.36 6.19 7.15
N SER A 204 -6.10 5.75 8.39
CA SER A 204 -7.11 5.53 9.42
C SER A 204 -7.39 6.76 10.28
N GLY A 205 -6.61 7.85 10.13
CA GLY A 205 -6.77 9.09 10.88
C GLY A 205 -5.93 9.19 12.16
N ASP A 206 -5.12 8.19 12.50
CA ASP A 206 -4.20 8.19 13.65
C ASP A 206 -2.92 9.02 13.34
N LEU A 207 -3.10 10.34 13.26
CA LEU A 207 -2.07 11.31 12.90
C LEU A 207 -0.89 11.30 13.87
N ASN A 208 -1.13 11.15 15.18
CA ASN A 208 -0.08 11.12 16.18
C ASN A 208 0.88 9.94 16.00
N THR A 209 0.34 8.73 15.77
CA THR A 209 1.15 7.54 15.50
C THR A 209 1.94 7.71 14.21
N PHE A 210 1.30 8.25 13.16
CA PHE A 210 1.96 8.51 11.89
C PHE A 210 3.14 9.47 12.02
N ILE A 211 2.97 10.61 12.69
CA ILE A 211 4.06 11.60 12.85
C ILE A 211 5.22 11.01 13.64
N LYS A 212 4.94 10.33 14.77
CA LYS A 212 5.99 9.68 15.58
C LYS A 212 6.80 8.66 14.78
N LEU A 213 6.14 7.84 13.95
CA LEU A 213 6.80 6.87 13.07
C LEU A 213 7.64 7.55 12.00
N GLY A 214 7.08 8.56 11.32
CA GLY A 214 7.74 9.25 10.24
C GLY A 214 8.94 10.08 10.68
N GLU A 215 8.84 10.81 11.79
CA GLU A 215 9.96 11.56 12.37
C GLU A 215 11.15 10.65 12.69
N GLN A 216 10.88 9.49 13.32
CA GLN A 216 11.91 8.49 13.61
C GLN A 216 12.52 7.91 12.34
N ASN A 217 11.71 7.55 11.34
CA ASN A 217 12.22 7.01 10.08
C ASN A 217 13.09 8.02 9.34
N ILE A 218 12.62 9.27 9.17
CA ILE A 218 13.40 10.30 8.47
C ILE A 218 14.71 10.56 9.21
N LYS A 219 14.66 10.74 10.55
CA LYS A 219 15.86 10.92 11.38
C LYS A 219 16.85 9.77 11.21
N ASN A 220 16.37 8.53 11.35
CA ASN A 220 17.21 7.34 11.31
C ASN A 220 17.89 7.14 9.95
N ILE A 221 17.19 7.46 8.85
CA ILE A 221 17.71 7.31 7.48
C ILE A 221 18.72 8.42 7.17
N GLU A 222 18.43 9.66 7.56
CA GLU A 222 19.35 10.79 7.34
C GLU A 222 20.62 10.66 8.19
N GLU A 223 20.53 10.21 9.44
CA GLU A 223 21.68 9.91 10.30
C GLU A 223 22.59 8.81 9.73
N ALA A 224 22.02 7.89 8.94
CA ALA A 224 22.76 6.81 8.30
C ALA A 224 23.48 7.26 7.01
N GLY A 225 23.33 8.52 6.60
CA GLY A 225 23.99 9.07 5.40
C GLY A 225 23.37 8.61 4.08
N ILE A 226 22.18 8.01 4.10
CA ILE A 226 21.52 7.47 2.91
C ILE A 226 21.09 8.58 1.96
N LYS A 227 21.35 8.40 0.67
CA LYS A 227 20.95 9.33 -0.40
C LYS A 227 19.74 8.84 -1.18
N THR A 228 19.57 7.52 -1.35
CA THR A 228 18.44 6.94 -2.10
C THR A 228 17.84 5.78 -1.33
N VAL A 229 16.51 5.78 -1.20
CA VAL A 229 15.75 4.72 -0.55
C VAL A 229 14.84 4.02 -1.56
N ILE A 230 15.04 2.72 -1.72
CA ILE A 230 14.29 1.85 -2.64
C ILE A 230 13.13 1.19 -1.89
N PHE A 231 11.94 1.19 -2.51
CA PHE A 231 10.72 0.59 -1.96
C PHE A 231 10.15 -0.47 -2.91
N SER A 232 9.92 -1.68 -2.39
CA SER A 232 9.09 -2.69 -3.09
C SER A 232 7.61 -2.62 -2.71
N CYS A 233 7.23 -1.75 -1.77
CA CYS A 233 5.84 -1.59 -1.33
C CYS A 233 5.27 -0.24 -1.80
N ALA A 234 4.24 -0.29 -2.66
CA ALA A 234 3.49 0.86 -3.16
C ALA A 234 3.03 1.85 -2.07
N GLU A 235 2.69 1.34 -0.89
CA GLU A 235 2.16 2.16 0.21
C GLU A 235 3.26 2.94 0.93
N GLY A 236 4.39 2.26 1.23
CA GLY A 236 5.57 2.89 1.79
C GLY A 236 6.12 3.97 0.85
N LEU A 237 6.22 3.63 -0.45
CA LEU A 237 6.64 4.57 -1.49
C LEU A 237 5.80 5.85 -1.49
N ARG A 238 4.46 5.73 -1.55
CA ARG A 238 3.56 6.89 -1.55
C ARG A 238 3.62 7.67 -0.25
N THR A 239 3.77 6.99 0.88
CA THR A 239 3.85 7.65 2.18
C THR A 239 5.11 8.49 2.29
N PHE A 240 6.27 7.99 1.87
CA PHE A 240 7.50 8.77 1.84
C PHE A 240 7.49 9.88 0.77
N LYS A 241 6.95 9.61 -0.45
CA LYS A 241 6.89 10.62 -1.53
C LYS A 241 5.89 11.76 -1.25
N LYS A 242 4.78 11.50 -0.53
CA LYS A 242 3.66 12.45 -0.41
C LYS A 242 3.17 12.74 1.01
N ASP A 243 3.08 11.75 1.90
CA ASP A 243 2.53 11.98 3.25
C ASP A 243 3.56 12.66 4.16
N TYR A 244 4.81 12.18 4.12
CA TYR A 244 5.90 12.78 4.91
C TYR A 244 6.11 14.26 4.55
N PRO A 245 6.22 14.67 3.27
CA PRO A 245 6.29 16.09 2.91
C PRO A 245 5.09 16.92 3.37
N ARG A 246 3.88 16.34 3.35
CA ARG A 246 2.64 17.06 3.70
C ARG A 246 2.52 17.34 5.20
N TYR A 247 2.87 16.36 6.03
CA TYR A 247 2.52 16.37 7.46
C TYR A 247 3.73 16.45 8.40
N ILE A 248 4.94 16.18 7.91
CA ILE A 248 6.15 16.14 8.74
C ILE A 248 7.20 17.10 8.14
N ARG A 249 7.88 16.66 7.08
CA ARG A 249 8.79 17.44 6.24
C ARG A 249 9.23 16.63 5.03
N LYS A 250 9.73 17.30 4.00
CA LYS A 250 10.38 16.65 2.87
C LYS A 250 11.67 15.94 3.35
N PRO A 251 11.83 14.64 3.10
CA PRO A 251 13.10 13.95 3.37
C PRO A 251 14.24 14.51 2.52
N LYS A 252 15.48 14.43 3.03
CA LYS A 252 16.69 14.86 2.29
C LYS A 252 17.28 13.81 1.35
N PHE A 253 16.65 12.64 1.28
CA PHE A 253 17.01 11.54 0.41
C PHE A 253 15.97 11.33 -0.68
N GLU A 254 16.40 10.75 -1.79
CA GLU A 254 15.55 10.32 -2.88
C GLU A 254 14.72 9.09 -2.48
N VAL A 255 13.49 9.05 -2.96
CA VAL A 255 12.54 7.96 -2.72
C VAL A 255 12.15 7.39 -4.07
N ILE A 256 12.48 6.13 -4.33
CA ILE A 256 12.26 5.49 -5.63
C ILE A 256 11.60 4.11 -5.47
N SER A 257 10.73 3.75 -6.42
CA SER A 257 10.19 2.39 -6.50
C SER A 257 11.26 1.42 -6.98
N PHE A 258 11.26 0.20 -6.46
CA PHE A 258 12.07 -0.90 -7.00
C PHE A 258 11.80 -1.12 -8.49
N ALA A 259 10.54 -1.02 -8.93
CA ALA A 259 10.18 -1.17 -10.34
C ALA A 259 10.77 -0.04 -11.20
N GLU A 260 10.67 1.23 -10.76
CA GLU A 260 11.26 2.37 -11.48
C GLU A 260 12.79 2.20 -11.58
N PHE A 261 13.42 1.83 -10.46
CA PHE A 261 14.86 1.64 -10.37
C PHE A 261 15.36 0.56 -11.34
N ILE A 262 14.74 -0.63 -11.35
CA ILE A 262 15.16 -1.72 -12.25
C ILE A 262 14.80 -1.43 -13.71
N ALA A 263 13.64 -0.83 -13.99
CA ALA A 263 13.29 -0.43 -15.36
C ALA A 263 14.33 0.53 -15.95
N GLU A 264 14.86 1.46 -15.16
CA GLU A 264 15.96 2.34 -15.57
C GLU A 264 17.25 1.56 -15.87
N LYS A 265 17.61 0.58 -15.02
CA LYS A 265 18.78 -0.28 -15.23
C LYS A 265 18.67 -1.13 -16.50
N ILE A 266 17.48 -1.65 -16.80
CA ILE A 266 17.20 -2.37 -18.05
C ILE A 266 17.39 -1.44 -19.26
N LYS A 267 16.80 -0.23 -19.21
CA LYS A 267 16.91 0.76 -20.30
C LYS A 267 18.37 1.16 -20.58
N LYS A 268 19.23 1.14 -19.56
CA LYS A 268 20.67 1.42 -19.66
C LYS A 268 21.53 0.20 -20.05
N ASN A 269 20.92 -0.97 -20.26
CA ASN A 269 21.62 -2.25 -20.46
C ASN A 269 22.53 -2.65 -19.28
N GLU A 270 22.22 -2.17 -18.07
CA GLU A 270 22.92 -2.51 -16.83
C GLU A 270 22.30 -3.73 -16.12
N PHE A 271 21.13 -4.17 -16.58
CA PHE A 271 20.44 -5.36 -16.08
C PHE A 271 19.68 -6.07 -17.22
N SER A 272 19.75 -7.40 -17.23
CA SER A 272 18.99 -8.23 -18.18
C SER A 272 18.63 -9.57 -17.54
N PHE A 273 17.58 -10.19 -18.06
CA PHE A 273 17.18 -11.54 -17.69
C PHE A 273 17.90 -12.53 -18.63
N PRO A 274 18.69 -13.47 -18.09
CA PRO A 274 19.52 -14.35 -18.92
C PRO A 274 18.77 -15.57 -19.46
N TYR A 275 17.55 -15.82 -18.99
CA TYR A 275 16.81 -17.04 -19.27
C TYR A 275 15.45 -16.74 -19.89
N ASN A 276 15.01 -17.68 -20.72
CA ASN A 276 13.64 -17.76 -21.17
C ASN A 276 12.75 -18.28 -20.02
N PHE A 277 11.67 -17.57 -19.74
CA PHE A 277 10.73 -17.86 -18.67
C PHE A 277 9.29 -17.77 -19.21
N GLU A 278 8.85 -18.85 -19.87
CA GLU A 278 7.52 -18.95 -20.46
C GLU A 278 6.42 -18.91 -19.41
N ARG A 279 5.74 -17.76 -19.30
CA ARG A 279 4.62 -17.55 -18.37
C ARG A 279 3.65 -16.54 -18.93
N LYS A 280 2.35 -16.83 -18.84
CA LYS A 280 1.30 -15.84 -19.08
C LYS A 280 1.02 -15.11 -17.79
N VAL A 281 1.18 -13.79 -17.80
CA VAL A 281 1.05 -12.97 -16.61
C VAL A 281 0.06 -11.85 -16.84
N THR A 282 -0.59 -11.41 -15.77
CA THR A 282 -1.42 -10.21 -15.78
C THR A 282 -1.02 -9.31 -14.62
N TYR A 283 -1.28 -8.00 -14.70
CA TYR A 283 -0.78 -7.04 -13.72
C TYR A 283 -1.91 -6.28 -13.01
N HIS A 284 -1.84 -6.27 -11.68
CA HIS A 284 -2.70 -5.43 -10.85
C HIS A 284 -2.01 -4.12 -10.49
N ASP A 285 -2.53 -3.01 -11.01
CA ASP A 285 -2.11 -1.66 -10.66
C ASP A 285 -2.55 -1.27 -9.23
N PRO A 286 -1.61 -1.17 -8.25
CA PRO A 286 -1.98 -0.79 -6.90
C PRO A 286 -2.32 0.71 -6.85
N CYS A 287 -3.42 1.06 -6.20
CA CYS A 287 -3.93 2.44 -6.19
C CYS A 287 -2.92 3.48 -5.69
N ARG A 288 -2.06 3.13 -4.73
CA ARG A 288 -1.05 4.02 -4.15
C ARG A 288 0.13 4.30 -5.08
N MET A 289 0.48 3.37 -5.97
CA MET A 289 1.58 3.54 -6.93
C MET A 289 1.07 4.04 -8.29
N GLY A 290 -0.04 3.48 -8.77
CA GLY A 290 -0.70 3.93 -10.00
C GLY A 290 -1.35 5.30 -9.82
N ARG A 291 -2.64 5.33 -9.45
CA ARG A 291 -3.41 6.59 -9.39
C ARG A 291 -2.79 7.70 -8.53
N GLN A 292 -2.10 7.37 -7.44
CA GLN A 292 -1.54 8.38 -6.54
C GLN A 292 -0.12 8.84 -6.87
N LEU A 293 0.67 8.09 -7.64
CA LEU A 293 2.03 8.50 -8.01
C LEU A 293 2.26 8.58 -9.52
N GLY A 294 1.31 8.12 -10.33
CA GLY A 294 1.40 8.08 -11.79
C GLY A 294 2.29 6.96 -12.32
N ILE A 295 2.67 5.97 -11.49
CA ILE A 295 3.63 4.94 -11.88
C ILE A 295 2.87 3.71 -12.36
N PHE A 296 2.75 3.59 -13.68
CA PHE A 296 2.06 2.48 -14.35
C PHE A 296 2.96 1.68 -15.29
N ASP A 297 3.94 2.33 -15.91
CA ASP A 297 4.71 1.73 -17.00
C ASP A 297 5.86 0.86 -16.50
N ALA A 298 6.60 1.27 -15.46
CA ALA A 298 7.79 0.57 -15.01
C ALA A 298 7.59 -0.95 -14.72
N PRO A 299 6.49 -1.39 -14.06
CA PRO A 299 6.22 -2.82 -13.90
C PRO A 299 5.99 -3.54 -15.25
N ARG A 300 5.30 -2.89 -16.20
CA ARG A 300 4.98 -3.47 -17.51
C ARG A 300 6.23 -3.58 -18.38
N GLU A 301 7.05 -2.54 -18.40
CA GLU A 301 8.34 -2.52 -19.10
C GLU A 301 9.23 -3.68 -18.64
N ILE A 302 9.29 -3.95 -17.32
CA ILE A 302 10.04 -5.08 -16.77
C ILE A 302 9.46 -6.42 -17.26
N LEU A 303 8.15 -6.60 -17.19
CA LEU A 303 7.51 -7.88 -17.57
C LEU A 303 7.66 -8.18 -19.07
N GLN A 304 7.65 -7.15 -19.91
CA GLN A 304 7.75 -7.28 -21.36
C GLN A 304 9.17 -7.61 -21.86
N VAL A 305 10.22 -7.36 -21.07
CA VAL A 305 11.60 -7.69 -21.47
C VAL A 305 12.06 -9.07 -21.01
N ILE A 306 11.28 -9.75 -20.17
CA ILE A 306 11.58 -11.12 -19.76
C ILE A 306 11.22 -12.05 -20.92
N ASP A 307 12.23 -12.68 -21.53
CA ASP A 307 12.01 -13.58 -22.65
C ASP A 307 11.04 -14.72 -22.28
N GLY A 308 10.09 -15.02 -23.17
CA GLY A 308 9.02 -16.00 -22.93
C GLY A 308 7.84 -15.51 -22.06
N THR A 309 7.96 -14.39 -21.32
CA THR A 309 6.84 -13.87 -20.52
C THR A 309 5.85 -13.08 -21.39
N GLU A 310 4.58 -13.47 -21.38
CA GLU A 310 3.48 -12.81 -22.09
C GLU A 310 2.61 -12.03 -21.10
N LEU A 311 2.63 -10.70 -21.19
CA LEU A 311 1.76 -9.83 -20.39
C LEU A 311 0.39 -9.67 -21.07
N ILE A 312 -0.65 -10.19 -20.41
CA ILE A 312 -2.06 -10.08 -20.82
C ILE A 312 -2.77 -9.14 -19.85
N GLU A 313 -3.17 -7.97 -20.33
CA GLU A 313 -3.85 -6.98 -19.50
C GLU A 313 -5.28 -7.40 -19.14
N MET A 314 -5.70 -7.03 -17.93
CA MET A 314 -7.10 -7.12 -17.49
C MET A 314 -7.97 -6.06 -18.19
N GLU A 315 -9.29 -6.19 -18.08
CA GLU A 315 -10.27 -5.26 -18.66
C GLU A 315 -10.06 -3.80 -18.21
N ARG A 316 -9.78 -3.60 -16.92
CA ARG A 316 -9.55 -2.32 -16.27
C ARG A 316 -8.13 -2.27 -15.75
N ILE A 317 -7.36 -1.37 -16.33
CA ILE A 317 -5.95 -1.15 -16.03
C ILE A 317 -5.71 0.30 -15.65
N ARG A 318 -4.51 0.59 -15.16
CA ARG A 318 -4.04 1.94 -14.83
C ARG A 318 -5.03 2.67 -13.92
N GLU A 319 -5.52 3.85 -14.31
CA GLU A 319 -6.47 4.66 -13.55
C GLU A 319 -7.79 3.93 -13.29
N GLU A 320 -8.20 3.02 -14.17
CA GLU A 320 -9.47 2.30 -14.06
C GLU A 320 -9.39 1.07 -13.15
N ALA A 321 -8.17 0.60 -12.82
CA ALA A 321 -7.96 -0.63 -12.06
C ALA A 321 -8.73 -0.65 -10.74
N GLN A 322 -9.48 -1.72 -10.50
CA GLN A 322 -10.29 -1.86 -9.30
C GLN A 322 -9.42 -2.05 -8.06
N CYS A 323 -9.76 -1.36 -6.96
CA CYS A 323 -9.03 -1.47 -5.69
C CYS A 323 -9.19 -2.88 -5.06
N CYS A 324 -8.16 -3.36 -4.36
CA CYS A 324 -8.21 -4.58 -3.53
C CYS A 324 -9.16 -4.49 -2.32
N GLY A 325 -9.81 -3.35 -2.13
CA GLY A 325 -10.90 -3.17 -1.17
C GLY A 325 -10.46 -2.75 0.23
N ILE A 326 -9.18 -2.52 0.51
CA ILE A 326 -8.71 -2.25 1.90
C ILE A 326 -7.90 -0.96 1.98
N THR A 327 -8.14 -0.20 3.06
CA THR A 327 -7.35 0.98 3.44
C THR A 327 -7.27 1.08 4.96
N GLY A 328 -6.09 1.37 5.50
CA GLY A 328 -5.90 1.62 6.94
C GLY A 328 -6.23 0.43 7.85
N TRP A 329 -6.22 -0.80 7.31
CA TRP A 329 -6.73 -1.99 8.00
C TRP A 329 -8.16 -1.85 8.54
N ASN A 330 -8.97 -1.05 7.84
CA ASN A 330 -10.37 -0.87 8.12
C ASN A 330 -11.21 -1.65 7.10
N ASN A 331 -12.39 -2.10 7.51
CA ASN A 331 -13.40 -2.70 6.63
C ASN A 331 -13.00 -4.03 5.95
N CYS A 332 -12.31 -4.95 6.64
CA CYS A 332 -12.24 -6.35 6.20
C CYS A 332 -13.61 -7.03 6.37
N ASN A 333 -14.57 -6.68 5.53
CA ASN A 333 -15.98 -7.11 5.60
C ASN A 333 -16.46 -7.67 4.24
N THR A 334 -17.73 -8.07 4.18
CA THR A 334 -18.33 -8.69 2.99
C THR A 334 -18.29 -7.77 1.76
N HIS A 335 -18.52 -6.45 1.91
CA HIS A 335 -18.46 -5.52 0.79
C HIS A 335 -17.06 -5.48 0.15
N THR A 336 -16.00 -5.39 0.96
CA THR A 336 -14.63 -5.36 0.41
C THR A 336 -14.20 -6.69 -0.18
N LYS A 337 -14.79 -7.82 0.25
CA LYS A 337 -14.62 -9.13 -0.39
C LYS A 337 -15.19 -9.15 -1.80
N PHE A 338 -16.38 -8.59 -2.05
CA PHE A 338 -16.93 -8.49 -3.40
C PHE A 338 -15.99 -7.74 -4.35
N LEU A 339 -15.33 -6.69 -3.87
CA LEU A 339 -14.37 -5.95 -4.70
C LEU A 339 -13.14 -6.79 -5.08
N ARG A 340 -12.64 -7.59 -4.15
CA ARG A 340 -11.54 -8.52 -4.42
C ARG A 340 -11.97 -9.63 -5.37
N ASN A 341 -13.15 -10.20 -5.16
CA ASN A 341 -13.71 -11.25 -6.01
C ASN A 341 -13.83 -10.77 -7.46
N ALA A 342 -14.45 -9.61 -7.68
CA ALA A 342 -14.59 -9.03 -9.01
C ALA A 342 -13.23 -8.76 -9.66
N ARG A 343 -12.21 -8.33 -8.89
CA ARG A 343 -10.86 -8.14 -9.44
C ARG A 343 -10.17 -9.47 -9.79
N LEU A 344 -10.37 -10.52 -9.00
CA LEU A 344 -9.81 -11.85 -9.31
C LEU A 344 -10.52 -12.52 -10.50
N GLN A 345 -11.84 -12.32 -10.66
CA GLN A 345 -12.57 -12.75 -11.87
C GLN A 345 -12.05 -12.05 -13.12
N GLU A 346 -11.70 -10.77 -13.00
CA GLU A 346 -11.07 -10.01 -14.08
C GLU A 346 -9.71 -10.59 -14.45
N ALA A 347 -8.90 -10.95 -13.46
CA ALA A 347 -7.61 -11.60 -13.67
C ALA A 347 -7.77 -12.99 -14.31
N GLU A 348 -8.70 -13.81 -13.85
CA GLU A 348 -8.96 -15.15 -14.40
C GLU A 348 -9.43 -15.10 -15.86
N ARG A 349 -10.25 -14.11 -16.23
CA ARG A 349 -10.71 -13.92 -17.62
C ARG A 349 -9.56 -13.65 -18.62
N THR A 350 -8.38 -13.26 -18.14
CA THR A 350 -7.18 -13.13 -18.99
C THR A 350 -6.56 -14.47 -19.37
N ASN A 351 -6.92 -15.56 -18.68
CA ASN A 351 -6.25 -16.87 -18.75
C ASN A 351 -4.74 -16.81 -18.45
N ALA A 352 -4.30 -15.81 -17.69
CA ALA A 352 -2.93 -15.74 -17.18
C ALA A 352 -2.69 -16.76 -16.05
N ASP A 353 -1.49 -17.31 -15.99
CA ASP A 353 -1.05 -18.21 -14.93
C ASP A 353 -0.81 -17.46 -13.61
N THR A 354 -0.41 -16.18 -13.71
CA THR A 354 0.03 -15.38 -12.57
C THR A 354 -0.50 -13.95 -12.61
N LEU A 355 -1.08 -13.51 -11.49
CA LEU A 355 -1.41 -12.12 -11.18
C LEU A 355 -0.26 -11.47 -10.41
N ILE A 356 0.39 -10.49 -11.02
CA ILE A 356 1.53 -9.77 -10.46
C ILE A 356 1.07 -8.42 -9.88
N THR A 357 1.67 -8.00 -8.75
CA THR A 357 1.44 -6.69 -8.12
C THR A 357 2.74 -6.13 -7.53
N THR A 358 2.79 -4.83 -7.27
CA THR A 358 3.89 -4.15 -6.55
C THR A 358 3.45 -3.68 -5.15
N CYS A 359 2.39 -4.28 -4.63
CA CYS A 359 1.85 -3.95 -3.32
C CYS A 359 1.63 -5.24 -2.51
N PRO A 360 2.47 -5.50 -1.49
CA PRO A 360 2.30 -6.64 -0.59
C PRO A 360 0.92 -6.69 0.05
N LYS A 361 0.31 -5.53 0.35
CA LYS A 361 -1.05 -5.48 0.90
C LYS A 361 -2.11 -5.96 -0.09
N CYS A 362 -1.97 -5.64 -1.37
CA CYS A 362 -2.88 -6.15 -2.40
C CYS A 362 -2.73 -7.66 -2.54
N GLN A 363 -1.48 -8.15 -2.64
CA GLN A 363 -1.18 -9.59 -2.69
C GLN A 363 -1.79 -10.34 -1.50
N MET A 364 -1.65 -9.79 -0.29
CA MET A 364 -2.19 -10.38 0.93
C MET A 364 -3.70 -10.48 0.94
N HIS A 365 -4.39 -9.41 0.54
CA HIS A 365 -5.83 -9.41 0.60
C HIS A 365 -6.45 -10.27 -0.51
N PHE A 366 -5.80 -10.39 -1.68
CA PHE A 366 -6.23 -11.36 -2.68
C PHE A 366 -6.02 -12.80 -2.22
N ASN A 367 -4.87 -13.13 -1.62
CA ASN A 367 -4.63 -14.48 -1.07
C ASN A 367 -5.54 -14.80 0.12
N CYS A 368 -5.87 -13.81 0.95
CA CYS A 368 -6.86 -13.94 2.02
C CYS A 368 -8.22 -14.38 1.47
N LEU A 369 -8.70 -13.77 0.36
CA LEU A 369 -9.93 -14.20 -0.30
C LEU A 369 -9.82 -15.63 -0.85
N LYS A 370 -8.71 -15.98 -1.52
CA LYS A 370 -8.50 -17.34 -2.09
C LYS A 370 -8.58 -18.45 -1.05
N ARG A 371 -8.20 -18.17 0.20
CA ARG A 371 -8.10 -19.15 1.30
C ARG A 371 -9.31 -19.18 2.21
N GLU A 372 -10.29 -18.31 2.00
CA GLU A 372 -11.50 -18.30 2.79
C GLU A 372 -12.40 -19.48 2.40
N THR A 373 -12.41 -20.52 3.23
CA THR A 373 -13.16 -21.77 2.98
C THR A 373 -14.65 -21.68 3.33
N ILE A 374 -15.10 -20.59 3.96
CA ILE A 374 -16.36 -20.57 4.74
C ILE A 374 -17.53 -19.90 4.01
N LEU A 375 -17.32 -19.14 2.94
CA LEU A 375 -18.44 -18.49 2.24
C LEU A 375 -18.92 -19.32 1.05
N HIS A 376 -19.97 -20.12 1.30
CA HIS A 376 -20.80 -20.78 0.28
C HIS A 376 -21.19 -19.78 -0.83
N GLY A 377 -20.49 -19.81 -1.96
CA GLY A 377 -20.88 -19.08 -3.17
C GLY A 377 -19.79 -18.26 -3.87
N PHE A 378 -18.58 -18.11 -3.32
CA PHE A 378 -17.47 -17.51 -4.06
C PHE A 378 -16.71 -18.55 -4.89
N HIS A 379 -16.38 -18.18 -6.12
CA HIS A 379 -15.57 -18.97 -7.05
C HIS A 379 -14.17 -19.20 -6.48
N LYS A 380 -13.64 -20.41 -6.62
CA LYS A 380 -12.27 -20.73 -6.22
C LYS A 380 -11.34 -20.29 -7.34
N PHE A 381 -10.44 -19.36 -7.03
CA PHE A 381 -9.43 -18.91 -7.99
C PHE A 381 -8.16 -19.75 -7.86
N ASP A 382 -7.65 -20.27 -8.97
CA ASP A 382 -6.40 -21.04 -8.99
C ASP A 382 -5.18 -20.21 -9.43
N ILE A 383 -5.38 -19.04 -10.07
CA ILE A 383 -4.32 -18.13 -10.52
C ILE A 383 -3.27 -17.82 -9.42
N GLU A 384 -1.97 -17.95 -9.72
CA GLU A 384 -0.91 -17.60 -8.77
C GLU A 384 -0.92 -16.09 -8.50
N ILE A 385 -0.66 -15.64 -7.27
CA ILE A 385 -0.59 -14.21 -6.95
C ILE A 385 0.75 -13.90 -6.30
N THR A 386 1.57 -13.11 -6.97
CA THR A 386 2.94 -12.83 -6.55
C THR A 386 3.30 -11.35 -6.62
N ASP A 387 4.36 -10.98 -5.90
CA ASP A 387 4.97 -9.66 -6.00
C ASP A 387 5.91 -9.60 -7.22
N LEU A 388 6.03 -8.44 -7.84
CA LEU A 388 6.90 -8.22 -8.99
C LEU A 388 8.35 -8.64 -8.70
N SER A 389 8.90 -8.30 -7.52
CA SER A 389 10.28 -8.67 -7.19
C SER A 389 10.47 -10.19 -7.12
N VAL A 390 9.51 -10.91 -6.55
CA VAL A 390 9.53 -12.38 -6.46
C VAL A 390 9.44 -13.00 -7.85
N PHE A 391 8.53 -12.50 -8.71
CA PHE A 391 8.44 -12.96 -10.09
C PHE A 391 9.75 -12.74 -10.86
N MET A 392 10.34 -11.54 -10.74
CA MET A 392 11.62 -11.23 -11.37
C MET A 392 12.74 -12.14 -10.87
N ALA A 393 12.79 -12.47 -9.58
CA ALA A 393 13.79 -13.39 -9.05
C ALA A 393 13.62 -14.80 -9.61
N LYS A 394 12.38 -15.30 -9.72
CA LYS A 394 12.10 -16.59 -10.39
C LYS A 394 12.60 -16.58 -11.84
N ALA A 395 12.30 -15.52 -12.60
CA ALA A 395 12.77 -15.37 -13.97
C ALA A 395 14.30 -15.25 -14.08
N LEU A 396 14.94 -14.54 -13.14
CA LEU A 396 16.38 -14.32 -13.11
C LEU A 396 17.19 -15.58 -12.76
N TYR A 397 16.63 -16.47 -11.93
CA TYR A 397 17.33 -17.65 -11.41
C TYR A 397 16.77 -19.00 -11.88
N LEU A 398 15.67 -19.02 -12.67
CA LEU A 398 14.95 -20.23 -13.10
C LEU A 398 14.53 -21.15 -11.95
N ILE A 399 13.84 -20.59 -10.95
CA ILE A 399 13.38 -21.30 -9.74
C ILE A 399 11.86 -21.29 -9.55
#